data_AF-C9YUE6-F1
#
_entry.id   AF-C9YUE6-F1
#
_cell.length_a   1.000
_cell.length_b   1.000
_cell.length_c   1.000
_cell.angle_alpha   90.00
_cell.angle_beta   90.00
_cell.angle_gamma   90.00
#
_symmetry.space_group_name_H-M   'P 1'
#
loop_
_entity.id
_entity.type
_entity.pdbx_description
1 polymer ?
#
loop_
_entity_poly.entity_id
_entity_poly.type
_entity_poly.pdbx_seq_one_letter_code
_entity_poly.pdbx_strand_id
1 'polypeptide(L)'
;MTSISPGGTASPPHVTHTAAGHGGRPRIPLGETLTSVLGMGPMPFTKIVRCHALVGEARRIGRDRPADAWTHSEDSLRGAAERRADAWVRTEAGRTVEPAVATIKGLHAEARFLGHQLASLHERRYVGPHGESYTTAEAHGRHADWAARVEDEERAGSRAHRRIPPRAKKLLLGLLALDVIVLTFLMAKFLNVDLRRALLSADSVLRAVTALLFGILGTVGVALTMKLFGRRHRAYRAAHGGWDLAGGGSSRGGVKTLVSELLLCGLLALALGAAMAWRLVLDGPSDQRLLTGVMAALFALVIGAVAYLSYQSEFADGSTTTEAIDVLAPQLHGTHRTEEALRAKREILLRQAARLTARLARDCARLRAEAERRVVESTEDRAVRYARSVHQHCGYGSALPGPRLSLGDLDLALAQARSWTDTEAVPAVAVGGEGQGEQGDEGLAVVA
;
A
#
# COMPACT_ATOMS: atom_id res chain seq x y z
N MET A 1 22.14 -12.77 36.71
CA MET A 1 23.14 -11.68 36.76
C MET A 1 24.23 -12.09 37.72
N THR A 2 25.24 -12.80 37.22
CA THR A 2 26.44 -13.20 37.96
C THR A 2 27.60 -12.69 37.15
N SER A 3 28.19 -11.59 37.62
CA SER A 3 29.32 -10.89 37.03
C SER A 3 30.57 -11.74 37.23
N ILE A 4 31.01 -12.42 36.18
CA ILE A 4 32.35 -13.01 36.11
C ILE A 4 33.29 -11.89 35.66
N SER A 5 34.12 -11.44 36.59
CA SER A 5 35.18 -10.46 36.39
C SER A 5 36.26 -11.05 35.47
N PRO A 6 36.62 -10.44 34.32
CA PRO A 6 37.76 -10.89 33.56
C PRO A 6 39.04 -10.42 34.26
N GLY A 7 39.96 -11.36 34.42
CA GLY A 7 41.20 -11.21 35.17
C GLY A 7 42.03 -9.99 34.75
N GLY A 8 42.60 -9.33 35.76
CA GLY A 8 43.55 -8.26 35.60
C GLY A 8 44.77 -8.74 34.82
N THR A 9 44.94 -8.22 33.61
CA THR A 9 46.24 -8.21 32.94
C THR A 9 47.15 -7.28 33.72
N ALA A 10 48.15 -7.85 34.38
CA ALA A 10 49.21 -7.10 35.05
C ALA A 10 49.75 -6.03 34.09
N SER A 11 49.59 -4.76 34.47
CA SER A 11 50.29 -3.67 33.79
C SER A 11 51.79 -3.92 33.92
N PRO A 12 52.57 -3.90 32.83
CA PRO A 12 54.02 -4.01 32.94
C PRO A 12 54.55 -2.88 33.83
N PRO A 13 55.63 -3.12 34.58
CA PRO A 13 56.18 -2.12 35.50
C PRO A 13 56.49 -0.83 34.75
N HIS A 14 56.03 0.28 35.31
CA HIS A 14 56.25 1.62 34.79
C HIS A 14 57.74 1.97 34.97
N VAL A 15 58.59 1.59 34.01
CA VAL A 15 59.99 1.99 34.01
C VAL A 15 60.05 3.44 33.53
N THR A 16 59.99 4.38 34.45
CA THR A 16 60.48 5.75 34.21
C THR A 16 61.99 5.67 34.06
N HIS A 17 62.48 5.87 32.84
CA HIS A 17 63.91 6.11 32.59
C HIS A 17 64.29 7.51 33.12
N THR A 18 64.32 7.67 34.44
CA THR A 18 64.94 8.83 35.09
C THR A 18 66.45 8.71 34.98
N ALA A 19 67.04 9.73 34.39
CA ALA A 19 68.46 9.83 34.07
C ALA A 19 69.37 9.63 35.29
N ALA A 20 70.20 8.59 35.26
CA ALA A 20 71.56 8.72 35.77
C ALA A 20 72.38 9.35 34.63
N GLY A 21 72.72 10.63 34.79
CA GLY A 21 73.43 11.39 33.77
C GLY A 21 74.74 10.73 33.40
N HIS A 22 74.95 10.48 32.12
CA HIS A 22 76.24 10.42 31.42
C HIS A 22 75.91 10.70 29.94
N GLY A 23 76.69 11.55 29.27
CA GLY A 23 76.52 11.95 27.86
C GLY A 23 76.71 10.84 26.82
N GLY A 24 76.33 9.60 27.14
CA GLY A 24 76.41 8.44 26.27
C GLY A 24 75.37 8.46 25.16
N ARG A 25 75.76 7.97 23.98
CA ARG A 25 74.83 7.72 22.86
C ARG A 25 73.75 6.72 23.32
N PRO A 26 72.45 6.96 23.03
CA PRO A 26 71.35 6.15 23.56
C PRO A 26 71.49 4.69 23.14
N ARG A 27 71.70 3.76 24.09
CA ARG A 27 71.90 2.32 23.86
C ARG A 27 70.87 1.51 24.64
N ILE A 28 70.31 0.49 23.98
CA ILE A 28 69.45 -0.50 24.64
C ILE A 28 70.34 -1.31 25.61
N PRO A 29 69.99 -1.39 26.90
CA PRO A 29 70.75 -2.20 27.86
C PRO A 29 70.76 -3.68 27.47
N LEU A 30 71.90 -4.35 27.66
CA LEU A 30 72.03 -5.80 27.43
C LEU A 30 71.07 -6.61 28.32
N GLY A 31 70.86 -6.17 29.56
CA GLY A 31 69.90 -6.79 30.48
C GLY A 31 68.48 -6.79 29.93
N GLU A 32 68.03 -5.68 29.34
CA GLU A 32 66.69 -5.58 28.72
C GLU A 32 66.57 -6.41 27.43
N THR A 33 67.69 -6.60 26.73
CA THR A 33 67.75 -7.51 25.58
C THR A 33 67.62 -8.97 26.04
N LEU A 34 68.37 -9.38 27.06
CA LEU A 34 68.33 -10.74 27.62
C LEU A 34 66.96 -11.07 28.23
N THR A 35 66.36 -10.15 28.99
CA THR A 35 65.02 -10.37 29.55
C THR A 35 63.95 -10.46 28.45
N SER A 36 64.09 -9.69 27.37
CA SER A 36 63.18 -9.76 26.21
C SER A 36 63.35 -11.06 25.42
N VAL A 37 64.56 -11.61 25.33
CA VAL A 37 64.81 -12.95 24.77
C VAL A 37 64.11 -14.03 25.58
N LEU A 38 64.08 -13.88 26.91
CA LEU A 38 63.34 -14.77 27.82
C LEU A 38 61.82 -14.49 27.85
N GLY A 39 61.31 -13.57 27.04
CA GLY A 39 59.89 -13.23 26.95
C GLY A 39 59.35 -12.36 28.09
N MET A 40 60.21 -11.94 29.03
CA MET A 40 59.83 -11.14 30.21
C MET A 40 60.25 -9.66 30.11
N GLY A 41 60.92 -9.29 29.02
CA GLY A 41 61.46 -7.94 28.84
C GLY A 41 60.48 -6.96 28.17
N PRO A 42 60.83 -5.67 28.15
CA PRO A 42 59.97 -4.60 27.63
C PRO A 42 59.85 -4.59 26.10
N MET A 43 60.74 -5.30 25.39
CA MET A 43 60.65 -5.47 23.95
C MET A 43 59.89 -6.75 23.58
N PRO A 44 59.04 -6.71 22.54
CA PRO A 44 58.50 -7.94 21.97
C PRO A 44 59.63 -8.83 21.48
N PHE A 45 59.64 -10.10 21.91
CA PHE A 45 60.65 -11.10 21.52
C PHE A 45 60.93 -11.14 20.01
N THR A 46 59.86 -11.09 19.20
CA THR A 46 59.94 -11.13 17.73
C THR A 46 60.51 -9.86 17.09
N LYS A 47 60.67 -8.77 17.86
CA LYS A 47 61.06 -7.44 17.36
C LYS A 47 62.37 -6.93 17.97
N ILE A 48 63.09 -7.71 18.77
CA ILE A 48 64.34 -7.30 19.43
C ILE A 48 65.35 -6.71 18.42
N VAL A 49 65.62 -7.41 17.31
CA VAL A 49 66.55 -6.94 16.27
C VAL A 49 66.08 -5.61 15.65
N ARG A 50 64.77 -5.44 15.48
CA ARG A 50 64.18 -4.21 14.93
C ARG A 50 64.25 -3.06 15.93
N CYS A 51 64.05 -3.29 17.23
CA CYS A 51 64.25 -2.27 18.26
C CYS A 51 65.70 -1.74 18.27
N HIS A 52 66.69 -2.64 18.18
CA HIS A 52 68.10 -2.25 18.07
C HIS A 52 68.37 -1.45 16.79
N ALA A 53 67.76 -1.83 15.67
CA ALA A 53 67.87 -1.09 14.41
C ALA A 53 67.25 0.32 14.49
N LEU A 54 66.08 0.46 15.14
CA LEU A 54 65.40 1.75 15.35
C LEU A 54 66.26 2.70 16.21
N VAL A 55 66.81 2.22 17.33
CA VAL A 55 67.71 3.02 18.15
C VAL A 55 69.01 3.35 17.42
N GLY A 56 69.52 2.43 16.58
CA GLY A 56 70.66 2.67 15.71
C GLY A 56 70.42 3.73 14.63
N GLU A 57 69.23 3.74 14.02
CA GLU A 57 68.80 4.77 13.07
C GLU A 57 68.66 6.13 13.74
N ALA A 58 68.00 6.20 14.90
CA ALA A 58 67.85 7.45 15.65
C ALA A 58 69.20 8.08 16.04
N ARG A 59 70.21 7.26 16.35
CA ARG A 59 71.59 7.76 16.56
C ARG A 59 72.20 8.40 15.33
N ARG A 60 71.87 7.91 14.13
CA ARG A 60 72.37 8.46 12.86
C ARG A 60 71.69 9.78 12.52
N ILE A 61 70.41 9.91 12.86
CA ILE A 61 69.60 11.10 12.56
C ILE A 61 69.87 12.25 13.56
N GLY A 62 70.19 11.94 14.82
CA GLY A 62 70.42 12.94 15.87
C GLY A 62 69.21 13.14 16.78
N ARG A 63 69.38 13.93 17.87
CA ARG A 63 68.37 14.07 18.95
C ARG A 63 67.21 15.02 18.62
N ASP A 64 67.39 15.95 17.68
CA ASP A 64 66.44 17.03 17.42
C ASP A 64 65.35 16.61 16.42
N ARG A 65 64.49 15.65 16.83
CA ARG A 65 63.30 15.28 16.06
C ARG A 65 62.02 15.59 16.83
N PRO A 66 61.02 16.25 16.22
CA PRO A 66 59.71 16.40 16.83
C PRO A 66 59.07 15.02 17.12
N ALA A 67 58.31 14.95 18.21
CA ALA A 67 57.63 13.73 18.67
C ALA A 67 56.64 13.17 17.63
N ASP A 68 56.07 14.05 16.80
CA ASP A 68 55.05 13.71 15.82
C ASP A 68 55.61 13.19 14.49
N ALA A 69 56.91 13.39 14.23
CA ALA A 69 57.55 12.88 13.02
C ALA A 69 57.88 11.39 13.14
N TRP A 70 57.87 10.68 12.03
CA TRP A 70 58.25 9.26 11.91
C TRP A 70 59.62 9.12 11.25
N THR A 71 60.45 8.18 11.70
CA THR A 71 61.61 7.76 10.88
C THR A 71 61.11 6.80 9.81
N HIS A 72 61.91 6.61 8.76
CA HIS A 72 61.58 5.63 7.73
C HIS A 72 61.46 4.21 8.31
N SER A 73 62.32 3.83 9.28
CA SER A 73 62.22 2.50 9.89
C SER A 73 61.05 2.36 10.87
N GLU A 74 60.67 3.43 11.60
CA GLU A 74 59.47 3.43 12.45
C GLU A 74 58.20 3.31 11.59
N ASP A 75 58.13 4.09 10.51
CA ASP A 75 57.01 4.09 9.56
C ASP A 75 56.89 2.74 8.85
N SER A 76 58.01 2.16 8.41
CA SER A 76 58.05 0.82 7.81
C SER A 76 57.56 -0.27 8.76
N LEU A 77 57.99 -0.21 10.05
CA LEU A 77 57.61 -1.19 11.06
C LEU A 77 56.11 -1.09 11.39
N ARG A 78 55.61 0.12 11.64
CA ARG A 78 54.19 0.34 11.92
C ARG A 78 53.31 0.07 10.70
N GLY A 79 53.76 0.42 9.51
CA GLY A 79 53.06 0.17 8.25
C GLY A 79 52.75 -1.32 8.02
N ALA A 80 53.54 -2.24 8.58
CA ALA A 80 53.22 -3.68 8.55
C ALA A 80 52.03 -4.06 9.45
N ALA A 81 51.83 -3.37 10.58
CA ALA A 81 50.63 -3.54 11.41
C ALA A 81 49.42 -2.87 10.75
N GLU A 82 49.58 -1.68 10.17
CA GLU A 82 48.51 -0.97 9.45
C GLU A 82 48.02 -1.78 8.25
N ARG A 83 48.90 -2.31 7.40
CA ARG A 83 48.49 -3.18 6.28
C ARG A 83 47.72 -4.43 6.73
N ARG A 84 48.05 -5.01 7.88
CA ARG A 84 47.32 -6.16 8.45
C ARG A 84 45.96 -5.74 8.99
N ALA A 85 45.88 -4.58 9.64
CA ALA A 85 44.62 -4.01 10.10
C ALA A 85 43.71 -3.69 8.90
N ASP A 86 44.22 -3.06 7.84
CA ASP A 86 43.49 -2.79 6.61
C ASP A 86 42.98 -4.06 5.92
N ALA A 87 43.85 -5.08 5.78
CA ALA A 87 43.44 -6.37 5.21
C ALA A 87 42.34 -7.05 6.03
N TRP A 88 42.42 -6.93 7.36
CA TRP A 88 41.39 -7.43 8.25
C TRP A 88 40.08 -6.64 8.11
N VAL A 89 40.14 -5.31 8.07
CA VAL A 89 38.96 -4.45 7.86
C VAL A 89 38.28 -4.80 6.54
N ARG A 90 39.02 -4.94 5.45
CA ARG A 90 38.46 -5.32 4.14
C ARG A 90 37.75 -6.68 4.19
N THR A 91 38.38 -7.67 4.83
CA THR A 91 37.79 -9.00 4.97
C THR A 91 36.50 -8.94 5.80
N GLU A 92 36.52 -8.23 6.93
CA GLU A 92 35.38 -8.15 7.83
C GLU A 92 34.25 -7.28 7.25
N ALA A 93 34.59 -6.21 6.53
CA ALA A 93 33.65 -5.38 5.79
C ALA A 93 32.95 -6.19 4.69
N GLY A 94 33.69 -7.00 3.92
CA GLY A 94 33.10 -7.91 2.92
C GLY A 94 32.13 -8.92 3.54
N ARG A 95 32.37 -9.34 4.79
CA ARG A 95 31.47 -10.28 5.49
C ARG A 95 30.25 -9.63 6.13
N THR A 96 30.35 -8.38 6.56
CA THR A 96 29.32 -7.75 7.42
C THR A 96 28.68 -6.52 6.80
N VAL A 97 29.49 -5.62 6.23
CA VAL A 97 29.06 -4.34 5.67
C VAL A 97 28.44 -4.54 4.28
N GLU A 98 29.10 -5.27 3.38
CA GLU A 98 28.60 -5.47 2.01
C GLU A 98 27.20 -6.15 1.96
N PRO A 99 26.93 -7.25 2.69
CA PRO A 99 25.60 -7.86 2.69
C PRO A 99 24.53 -6.95 3.30
N ALA A 100 24.90 -6.15 4.31
CA ALA A 100 24.00 -5.20 4.93
C ALA A 100 23.62 -4.07 3.95
N VAL A 101 24.60 -3.51 3.23
CA VAL A 101 24.36 -2.49 2.19
C VAL A 101 23.48 -3.06 1.06
N ALA A 102 23.76 -4.29 0.60
CA ALA A 102 22.93 -4.95 -0.41
C ALA A 102 21.47 -5.13 0.05
N THR A 103 21.28 -5.52 1.31
CA THR A 103 19.94 -5.67 1.91
C THR A 103 19.21 -4.34 1.99
N ILE A 104 19.89 -3.29 2.48
CA ILE A 104 19.34 -1.93 2.56
C ILE A 104 18.92 -1.44 1.16
N LYS A 105 19.79 -1.62 0.17
CA LYS A 105 19.49 -1.28 -1.24
C LYS A 105 18.24 -2.01 -1.75
N GLY A 106 18.12 -3.31 -1.46
CA GLY A 106 16.96 -4.12 -1.83
C GLY A 106 15.66 -3.60 -1.21
N LEU A 107 15.68 -3.26 0.08
CA LEU A 107 14.52 -2.67 0.77
C LEU A 107 14.09 -1.33 0.18
N HIS A 108 15.03 -0.45 -0.15
CA HIS A 108 14.72 0.83 -0.82
C HIS A 108 14.20 0.63 -2.24
N ALA A 109 14.73 -0.35 -2.98
CA ALA A 109 14.22 -0.68 -4.31
C ALA A 109 12.77 -1.19 -4.24
N GLU A 110 12.44 -2.05 -3.27
CA GLU A 110 11.07 -2.51 -3.06
C GLU A 110 10.15 -1.36 -2.61
N ALA A 111 10.62 -0.49 -1.70
CA ALA A 111 9.87 0.68 -1.27
C ALA A 111 9.55 1.63 -2.44
N ARG A 112 10.49 1.83 -3.37
CA ARG A 112 10.30 2.63 -4.59
C ARG A 112 9.33 1.97 -5.55
N PHE A 113 9.41 0.65 -5.71
CA PHE A 113 8.44 -0.10 -6.51
C PHE A 113 7.01 0.05 -5.97
N LEU A 114 6.83 -0.02 -4.65
CA LEU A 114 5.53 0.26 -4.01
C LEU A 114 5.11 1.72 -4.22
N GLY A 115 6.06 2.67 -4.22
CA GLY A 115 5.82 4.07 -4.59
C GLY A 115 5.25 4.21 -6.01
N HIS A 116 5.83 3.50 -6.98
CA HIS A 116 5.30 3.47 -8.36
C HIS A 116 3.92 2.82 -8.44
N GLN A 117 3.66 1.75 -7.68
CA GLN A 117 2.32 1.14 -7.61
C GLN A 117 1.29 2.10 -7.00
N LEU A 118 1.67 2.87 -5.98
CA LEU A 118 0.81 3.92 -5.44
C LEU A 118 0.52 5.00 -6.48
N ALA A 119 1.53 5.44 -7.25
CA ALA A 119 1.33 6.41 -8.32
C ALA A 119 0.38 5.87 -9.42
N SER A 120 0.55 4.61 -9.85
CA SER A 120 -0.32 4.03 -10.87
C SER A 120 -1.77 3.83 -10.39
N LEU A 121 -2.00 3.65 -9.09
CA LEU A 121 -3.36 3.66 -8.53
C LEU A 121 -4.03 5.04 -8.66
N HIS A 122 -3.28 6.14 -8.69
CA HIS A 122 -3.83 7.48 -8.90
C HIS A 122 -4.22 7.72 -10.37
N GLU A 123 -3.59 7.00 -11.31
CA GLU A 123 -3.89 7.06 -12.74
C GLU A 123 -5.03 6.11 -13.15
N ARG A 124 -5.51 5.28 -12.22
CA ARG A 124 -6.57 4.30 -12.50
C ARG A 124 -7.86 5.01 -12.92
N ARG A 125 -8.49 4.46 -13.95
CA ARG A 125 -9.79 4.92 -14.44
C ARG A 125 -10.93 4.15 -13.77
N TYR A 126 -11.97 4.89 -13.39
CA TYR A 126 -13.21 4.37 -12.82
C TYR A 126 -14.36 4.53 -13.80
N VAL A 127 -15.29 3.59 -13.79
CA VAL A 127 -16.48 3.65 -14.63
C VAL A 127 -17.64 4.21 -13.81
N GLY A 128 -18.15 5.35 -14.25
CA GLY A 128 -19.32 6.01 -13.69
C GLY A 128 -20.63 5.33 -14.07
N PRO A 129 -21.76 5.77 -13.49
CA PRO A 129 -23.09 5.15 -13.66
C PRO A 129 -23.61 5.21 -15.11
N HIS A 130 -23.10 6.13 -15.92
CA HIS A 130 -23.50 6.32 -17.32
C HIS A 130 -22.43 5.87 -18.33
N GLY A 131 -21.41 5.12 -17.88
CA GLY A 131 -20.29 4.70 -18.71
C GLY A 131 -19.20 5.76 -18.88
N GLU A 132 -19.30 6.88 -18.16
CA GLU A 132 -18.25 7.91 -18.09
C GLU A 132 -16.98 7.34 -17.43
N SER A 133 -15.80 7.83 -17.85
CA SER A 133 -14.52 7.43 -17.26
C SER A 133 -13.95 8.52 -16.37
N TYR A 134 -13.81 8.27 -15.07
CA TYR A 134 -13.22 9.23 -14.12
C TYR A 134 -11.79 8.86 -13.75
N THR A 135 -10.95 9.87 -13.48
CA THR A 135 -9.71 9.68 -12.73
C THR A 135 -10.01 9.39 -11.25
N THR A 136 -9.02 8.92 -10.48
CA THR A 136 -9.17 8.67 -9.05
C THR A 136 -9.63 9.92 -8.27
N ALA A 137 -9.06 11.10 -8.59
CA ALA A 137 -9.42 12.35 -7.94
C ALA A 137 -10.85 12.79 -8.27
N GLU A 138 -11.23 12.73 -9.56
CA GLU A 138 -12.60 13.05 -9.99
C GLU A 138 -13.62 12.09 -9.38
N ALA A 139 -13.32 10.80 -9.33
CA ALA A 139 -14.21 9.79 -8.75
C ALA A 139 -14.48 10.06 -7.26
N HIS A 140 -13.43 10.37 -6.48
CA HIS A 140 -13.59 10.76 -5.08
C HIS A 140 -14.39 12.05 -4.92
N GLY A 141 -14.09 13.08 -5.73
CA GLY A 141 -14.83 14.34 -5.71
C GLY A 141 -16.31 14.14 -6.03
N ARG A 142 -16.63 13.42 -7.11
CA ARG A 142 -18.02 13.11 -7.50
C ARG A 142 -18.75 12.30 -6.44
N HIS A 143 -18.11 11.28 -5.88
CA HIS A 143 -18.69 10.48 -4.81
C HIS A 143 -19.01 11.35 -3.58
N ALA A 144 -18.09 12.22 -3.17
CA ALA A 144 -18.28 13.14 -2.05
C ALA A 144 -19.40 14.15 -2.34
N ASP A 145 -19.42 14.75 -3.53
CA ASP A 145 -20.47 15.69 -3.95
C ASP A 145 -21.86 15.03 -3.93
N TRP A 146 -21.98 13.81 -4.45
CA TRP A 146 -23.23 13.06 -4.45
C TRP A 146 -23.67 12.68 -3.03
N ALA A 147 -22.74 12.22 -2.19
CA ALA A 147 -23.03 11.88 -0.81
C ALA A 147 -23.49 13.12 -0.02
N ALA A 148 -22.79 14.26 -0.18
CA ALA A 148 -23.14 15.52 0.47
C ALA A 148 -24.52 16.01 0.02
N ARG A 149 -24.82 15.97 -1.28
CA ARG A 149 -26.16 16.34 -1.79
C ARG A 149 -27.27 15.49 -1.21
N VAL A 150 -27.08 14.17 -1.16
CA VAL A 150 -28.06 13.25 -0.55
C VAL A 150 -28.26 13.60 0.92
N GLU A 151 -27.18 13.85 1.65
CA GLU A 151 -27.25 14.21 3.07
C GLU A 151 -27.94 15.56 3.30
N ASP A 152 -27.62 16.57 2.48
CA ASP A 152 -28.24 17.90 2.54
C ASP A 152 -29.75 17.83 2.24
N GLU A 153 -30.14 17.09 1.19
CA GLU A 153 -31.53 16.89 0.83
C GLU A 153 -32.29 16.09 1.91
N GLU A 154 -31.70 15.05 2.48
CA GLU A 154 -32.30 14.30 3.59
C GLU A 154 -32.45 15.15 4.85
N ARG A 155 -31.45 16.01 5.17
CA ARG A 155 -31.54 16.98 6.28
C ARG A 155 -32.64 18.03 6.03
N ALA A 156 -32.88 18.40 4.77
CA ALA A 156 -34.01 19.24 4.37
C ALA A 156 -35.37 18.51 4.39
N GLY A 157 -35.40 17.22 4.76
CA GLY A 157 -36.61 16.41 4.87
C GLY A 157 -37.02 15.69 3.58
N SER A 158 -36.16 15.66 2.56
CA SER A 158 -36.40 14.90 1.32
C SER A 158 -36.52 13.41 1.59
N ARG A 159 -37.54 12.78 1.00
CA ARG A 159 -37.76 11.33 0.98
C ARG A 159 -37.40 10.70 -0.37
N ALA A 160 -36.81 11.46 -1.28
CA ALA A 160 -36.44 11.00 -2.62
C ALA A 160 -35.35 9.91 -2.58
N HIS A 161 -34.41 10.00 -1.64
CA HIS A 161 -33.27 9.07 -1.54
C HIS A 161 -33.55 7.84 -0.67
N ARG A 162 -34.71 7.77 -0.02
CA ARG A 162 -35.06 6.68 0.88
C ARG A 162 -35.10 5.35 0.12
N ARG A 163 -34.42 4.35 0.65
CA ARG A 163 -34.32 3.01 0.08
C ARG A 163 -35.35 2.05 0.67
N ILE A 164 -35.67 1.01 -0.09
CA ILE A 164 -36.58 -0.05 0.37
C ILE A 164 -35.78 -1.09 1.18
N PRO A 165 -36.28 -1.52 2.35
CA PRO A 165 -35.59 -2.52 3.14
C PRO A 165 -35.49 -3.86 2.39
N PRO A 166 -34.41 -4.63 2.61
CA PRO A 166 -34.19 -5.90 1.88
C PRO A 166 -35.30 -6.94 2.14
N ARG A 167 -35.99 -6.86 3.28
CA ARG A 167 -37.14 -7.73 3.60
C ARG A 167 -38.30 -7.53 2.63
N ALA A 168 -38.60 -6.29 2.24
CA ALA A 168 -39.67 -6.01 1.29
C ALA A 168 -39.32 -6.53 -0.11
N LYS A 169 -38.05 -6.39 -0.54
CA LYS A 169 -37.55 -6.99 -1.79
C LYS A 169 -37.69 -8.52 -1.82
N LYS A 170 -37.45 -9.19 -0.69
CA LYS A 170 -37.67 -10.65 -0.56
C LYS A 170 -39.15 -11.02 -0.64
N LEU A 171 -40.03 -10.25 -0.03
CA LEU A 171 -41.48 -10.47 -0.09
C LEU A 171 -42.00 -10.35 -1.54
N LEU A 172 -41.53 -9.35 -2.29
CA LEU A 172 -41.82 -9.18 -3.71
C LEU A 172 -41.36 -10.38 -4.55
N LEU A 173 -40.18 -10.92 -4.28
CA LEU A 173 -39.70 -12.13 -4.95
C LEU A 173 -40.59 -13.34 -4.65
N GLY A 174 -41.06 -13.48 -3.40
CA GLY A 174 -42.03 -14.50 -3.03
C GLY A 174 -43.37 -14.34 -3.76
N LEU A 175 -43.85 -13.11 -3.90
CA LEU A 175 -45.09 -12.81 -4.62
C LEU A 175 -44.96 -13.11 -6.13
N LEU A 176 -43.80 -12.81 -6.73
CA LEU A 176 -43.48 -13.18 -8.10
C LEU A 176 -43.47 -14.70 -8.30
N ALA A 177 -42.88 -15.45 -7.36
CA ALA A 177 -42.86 -16.91 -7.43
C ALA A 177 -44.28 -17.51 -7.34
N LEU A 178 -45.14 -16.92 -6.50
CA LEU A 178 -46.56 -17.29 -6.44
C LEU A 178 -47.27 -17.00 -7.77
N ASP A 179 -47.02 -15.85 -8.39
CA ASP A 179 -47.61 -15.48 -9.67
C ASP A 179 -47.18 -16.45 -10.79
N VAL A 180 -45.91 -16.89 -10.81
CA VAL A 180 -45.44 -17.94 -11.75
C VAL A 180 -46.27 -19.22 -11.60
N ILE A 181 -46.53 -19.67 -10.37
CA ILE A 181 -47.32 -20.88 -10.10
C ILE A 181 -48.75 -20.71 -10.62
N VAL A 182 -49.36 -19.56 -10.30
CA VAL A 182 -50.73 -19.23 -10.71
C VAL A 182 -50.84 -19.14 -12.23
N LEU A 183 -49.93 -18.42 -12.89
CA LEU A 183 -49.93 -18.22 -14.33
C LEU A 183 -49.63 -19.53 -15.07
N THR A 184 -48.70 -20.34 -14.55
CA THR A 184 -48.44 -21.69 -15.08
C THR A 184 -49.67 -22.58 -14.99
N PHE A 185 -50.36 -22.57 -13.84
CA PHE A 185 -51.60 -23.33 -13.67
C PHE A 185 -52.66 -22.88 -14.68
N LEU A 186 -52.79 -21.57 -14.89
CA LEU A 186 -53.74 -21.01 -15.85
C LEU A 186 -53.37 -21.34 -17.30
N MET A 187 -52.09 -21.30 -17.66
CA MET A 187 -51.60 -21.74 -18.97
C MET A 187 -51.77 -23.25 -19.17
N ALA A 188 -51.60 -24.05 -18.13
CA ALA A 188 -51.86 -25.49 -18.20
C ALA A 188 -53.34 -25.76 -18.48
N LYS A 189 -54.25 -24.98 -17.87
CA LYS A 189 -55.67 -25.01 -18.22
C LYS A 189 -55.94 -24.54 -19.66
N PHE A 190 -55.29 -23.47 -20.12
CA PHE A 190 -55.40 -22.96 -21.50
C PHE A 190 -55.03 -24.00 -22.56
N LEU A 191 -53.96 -24.76 -22.31
CA LEU A 191 -53.48 -25.81 -23.21
C LEU A 191 -54.24 -27.15 -23.03
N ASN A 192 -55.30 -27.14 -22.20
CA ASN A 192 -56.08 -28.30 -21.81
C ASN A 192 -55.18 -29.45 -21.31
N VAL A 193 -54.18 -29.12 -20.50
CA VAL A 193 -53.29 -30.08 -19.87
C VAL A 193 -54.03 -30.78 -18.76
N ASP A 194 -54.19 -32.08 -18.91
CA ASP A 194 -54.72 -32.92 -17.86
C ASP A 194 -53.62 -33.15 -16.82
N LEU A 195 -53.49 -32.22 -15.84
CA LEU A 195 -52.37 -32.16 -14.89
C LEU A 195 -52.11 -33.49 -14.15
N ARG A 196 -53.14 -34.34 -14.01
CA ARG A 196 -53.05 -35.68 -13.40
C ARG A 196 -52.40 -36.73 -14.31
N ARG A 197 -52.45 -36.52 -15.62
CA ARG A 197 -51.87 -37.38 -16.67
C ARG A 197 -50.75 -36.69 -17.44
N ALA A 198 -50.34 -35.49 -17.00
CA ALA A 198 -49.37 -34.65 -17.69
C ALA A 198 -48.01 -35.32 -17.93
N LEU A 199 -47.65 -36.31 -17.12
CA LEU A 199 -46.40 -37.08 -17.24
C LEU A 199 -46.57 -38.43 -17.96
N LEU A 200 -47.80 -38.79 -18.36
CA LEU A 200 -48.12 -40.12 -18.90
C LEU A 200 -48.15 -40.16 -20.44
N SER A 201 -48.26 -39.02 -21.12
CA SER A 201 -48.23 -38.96 -22.59
C SER A 201 -47.35 -37.82 -23.10
N ALA A 202 -46.63 -38.05 -24.19
CA ALA A 202 -45.68 -37.09 -24.77
C ALA A 202 -46.34 -35.76 -25.16
N ASP A 203 -47.58 -35.80 -25.67
CA ASP A 203 -48.36 -34.59 -26.01
C ASP A 203 -48.75 -33.79 -24.75
N SER A 204 -49.13 -34.46 -23.66
CA SER A 204 -49.46 -33.77 -22.40
C SER A 204 -48.22 -33.17 -21.74
N VAL A 205 -47.06 -33.84 -21.83
CA VAL A 205 -45.78 -33.33 -21.34
C VAL A 205 -45.42 -32.06 -22.12
N LEU A 206 -45.50 -32.09 -23.46
CA LEU A 206 -45.18 -30.92 -24.29
C LEU A 206 -46.07 -29.73 -23.94
N ARG A 207 -47.37 -29.95 -23.75
CA ARG A 207 -48.33 -28.92 -23.33
C ARG A 207 -48.08 -28.41 -21.91
N ALA A 208 -47.70 -29.28 -20.97
CA ALA A 208 -47.34 -28.87 -19.61
C ALA A 208 -46.05 -28.03 -19.58
N VAL A 209 -45.03 -28.41 -20.36
CA VAL A 209 -43.77 -27.67 -20.47
C VAL A 209 -44.00 -26.31 -21.14
N THR A 210 -44.78 -26.27 -22.22
CA THR A 210 -45.13 -25.00 -22.87
C THR A 210 -45.94 -24.09 -21.95
N ALA A 211 -46.88 -24.63 -21.16
CA ALA A 211 -47.59 -23.86 -20.13
C ALA A 211 -46.64 -23.24 -19.09
N LEU A 212 -45.68 -24.04 -18.60
CA LEU A 212 -44.66 -23.58 -17.66
C LEU A 212 -43.79 -22.49 -18.28
N LEU A 213 -43.35 -22.66 -19.53
CA LEU A 213 -42.55 -21.66 -20.24
C LEU A 213 -43.33 -20.35 -20.41
N PHE A 214 -44.61 -20.40 -20.80
CA PHE A 214 -45.44 -19.20 -20.88
C PHE A 214 -45.72 -18.57 -19.52
N GLY A 215 -45.90 -19.37 -18.47
CA GLY A 215 -46.05 -18.90 -17.09
C GLY A 215 -44.80 -18.17 -16.58
N ILE A 216 -43.61 -18.74 -16.82
CA ILE A 216 -42.34 -18.10 -16.46
C ILE A 216 -42.13 -16.84 -17.32
N LEU A 217 -42.27 -16.94 -18.64
CA LEU A 217 -41.99 -15.83 -19.55
C LEU A 217 -42.95 -14.67 -19.35
N GLY A 218 -44.24 -14.95 -19.12
CA GLY A 218 -45.26 -13.93 -18.83
C GLY A 218 -44.95 -13.21 -17.52
N THR A 219 -44.72 -13.96 -16.45
CA THR A 219 -44.48 -13.38 -15.11
C THR A 219 -43.15 -12.63 -15.04
N VAL A 220 -42.05 -13.28 -15.46
CA VAL A 220 -40.71 -12.70 -15.42
C VAL A 220 -40.59 -11.57 -16.43
N GLY A 221 -41.13 -11.71 -17.64
CA GLY A 221 -41.10 -10.68 -18.67
C GLY A 221 -41.85 -9.41 -18.24
N VAL A 222 -43.07 -9.55 -17.70
CA VAL A 222 -43.83 -8.40 -17.17
C VAL A 222 -43.10 -7.78 -15.99
N ALA A 223 -42.62 -8.57 -15.04
CA ALA A 223 -41.91 -8.04 -13.88
C ALA A 223 -40.62 -7.31 -14.26
N LEU A 224 -39.78 -7.86 -15.15
CA LEU A 224 -38.56 -7.20 -15.62
C LEU A 224 -38.88 -5.90 -16.36
N THR A 225 -39.92 -5.90 -17.19
CA THR A 225 -40.36 -4.71 -17.91
C THR A 225 -40.82 -3.62 -16.93
N MET A 226 -41.64 -3.99 -15.94
CA MET A 226 -42.12 -3.06 -14.91
C MET A 226 -41.00 -2.54 -14.02
N LYS A 227 -40.00 -3.37 -13.71
CA LYS A 227 -38.79 -2.94 -13.02
C LYS A 227 -37.98 -1.94 -13.83
N LEU A 228 -37.84 -2.16 -15.14
CA LEU A 228 -37.14 -1.24 -16.04
C LEU A 228 -37.83 0.12 -16.09
N PHE A 229 -39.16 0.14 -16.20
CA PHE A 229 -39.96 1.36 -16.10
C PHE A 229 -39.81 2.03 -14.74
N GLY A 230 -39.91 1.28 -13.64
CA GLY A 230 -39.72 1.81 -12.28
C GLY A 230 -38.37 2.49 -12.09
N ARG A 231 -37.29 1.86 -12.58
CA ARG A 231 -35.94 2.43 -12.55
C ARG A 231 -35.83 3.70 -13.38
N ARG A 232 -36.32 3.70 -14.63
CA ARG A 232 -36.30 4.87 -15.51
C ARG A 232 -37.09 6.04 -14.92
N HIS A 233 -38.19 5.73 -14.26
CA HIS A 233 -39.08 6.72 -13.65
C HIS A 233 -38.53 7.37 -12.38
N ARG A 234 -37.49 6.81 -11.74
CA ARG A 234 -36.80 7.45 -10.59
C ARG A 234 -36.29 8.85 -10.92
N ALA A 235 -35.96 9.13 -12.18
CA ALA A 235 -35.53 10.44 -12.64
C ALA A 235 -36.61 11.53 -12.46
N TYR A 236 -37.89 11.14 -12.33
CA TYR A 236 -39.03 12.04 -12.14
C TYR A 236 -39.56 12.02 -10.69
N ARG A 237 -38.75 11.56 -9.74
CA ARG A 237 -39.13 11.50 -8.33
C ARG A 237 -38.90 12.85 -7.66
N ALA A 238 -39.93 13.37 -7.01
CA ALA A 238 -39.87 14.63 -6.27
C ALA A 238 -39.32 14.43 -4.85
N ALA A 239 -38.97 15.54 -4.18
CA ALA A 239 -38.48 15.56 -2.79
C ALA A 239 -39.43 14.87 -1.80
N HIS A 240 -40.75 14.91 -2.02
CA HIS A 240 -41.72 14.22 -1.15
C HIS A 240 -41.77 12.69 -1.37
N GLY A 241 -41.03 12.16 -2.35
CA GLY A 241 -40.93 10.75 -2.68
C GLY A 241 -41.95 10.25 -3.69
N GLY A 242 -42.89 11.09 -4.12
CA GLY A 242 -43.86 10.81 -5.18
C GLY A 242 -43.40 11.30 -6.55
N TRP A 243 -44.33 11.31 -7.49
CA TRP A 243 -44.12 11.77 -8.86
C TRP A 243 -44.04 13.30 -8.95
N ASP A 244 -43.02 13.84 -9.63
CA ASP A 244 -42.98 15.27 -9.97
C ASP A 244 -43.82 15.54 -11.22
N LEU A 245 -45.13 15.76 -11.02
CA LEU A 245 -46.07 16.11 -12.09
C LEU A 245 -46.20 17.64 -12.30
N ALA A 246 -45.65 18.44 -11.38
CA ALA A 246 -45.81 19.90 -11.37
C ALA A 246 -44.76 20.63 -12.23
N GLY A 247 -43.80 19.91 -12.81
CA GLY A 247 -42.78 20.48 -13.70
C GLY A 247 -41.74 21.32 -12.95
N GLY A 248 -41.51 21.03 -11.66
CA GLY A 248 -40.59 21.79 -10.82
C GLY A 248 -39.11 21.62 -11.21
N GLY A 249 -38.75 20.50 -11.86
CA GLY A 249 -37.37 20.27 -12.34
C GLY A 249 -37.23 19.51 -13.65
N SER A 250 -38.31 18.93 -14.21
CA SER A 250 -38.26 18.21 -15.49
C SER A 250 -38.85 19.07 -16.61
N SER A 251 -38.19 19.09 -17.78
CA SER A 251 -38.68 19.81 -18.95
C SER A 251 -40.13 19.41 -19.23
N ARG A 252 -40.99 20.34 -19.68
CA ARG A 252 -42.40 20.07 -20.02
C ARG A 252 -42.58 18.87 -20.98
N GLY A 253 -41.54 18.47 -21.71
CA GLY A 253 -41.51 17.23 -22.52
C GLY A 253 -41.43 15.94 -21.69
N GLY A 254 -40.67 15.93 -20.59
CA GLY A 254 -40.48 14.78 -19.69
C GLY A 254 -41.75 14.32 -18.98
N VAL A 255 -42.59 15.26 -18.55
CA VAL A 255 -43.89 14.95 -17.92
C VAL A 255 -44.85 14.28 -18.92
N LYS A 256 -44.86 14.74 -20.17
CA LYS A 256 -45.69 14.12 -21.22
C LYS A 256 -45.25 12.69 -21.53
N THR A 257 -43.93 12.46 -21.66
CA THR A 257 -43.40 11.11 -21.85
C THR A 257 -43.72 10.21 -20.67
N LEU A 258 -43.59 10.72 -19.44
CA LEU A 258 -43.93 9.95 -18.25
C LEU A 258 -45.40 9.53 -18.21
N VAL A 259 -46.32 10.48 -18.45
CA VAL A 259 -47.75 10.20 -18.49
C VAL A 259 -48.08 9.21 -19.59
N SER A 260 -47.46 9.32 -20.77
CA SER A 260 -47.66 8.37 -21.86
C SER A 260 -47.14 6.97 -21.55
N GLU A 261 -45.99 6.85 -20.87
CA GLU A 261 -45.42 5.56 -20.46
C GLU A 261 -46.28 4.91 -19.37
N LEU A 262 -46.75 5.68 -18.39
CA LEU A 262 -47.69 5.19 -17.37
C LEU A 262 -49.02 4.74 -17.98
N LEU A 263 -49.56 5.50 -18.93
CA LEU A 263 -50.81 5.16 -19.62
C LEU A 263 -50.62 3.89 -20.46
N LEU A 264 -49.50 3.76 -21.18
CA LEU A 264 -49.17 2.56 -21.93
C LEU A 264 -49.02 1.33 -21.00
N CYS A 265 -48.33 1.45 -19.87
CA CYS A 265 -48.21 0.39 -18.88
C CYS A 265 -49.58 -0.02 -18.31
N GLY A 266 -50.42 0.96 -17.97
CA GLY A 266 -51.77 0.73 -17.48
C GLY A 266 -52.64 0.04 -18.54
N LEU A 267 -52.58 0.49 -19.79
CA LEU A 267 -53.35 -0.06 -20.90
C LEU A 267 -52.87 -1.48 -21.26
N LEU A 268 -51.57 -1.74 -21.20
CA LEU A 268 -51.00 -3.09 -21.39
C LEU A 268 -51.47 -4.05 -20.28
N ALA A 269 -51.42 -3.61 -19.01
CA ALA A 269 -51.91 -4.41 -17.88
C ALA A 269 -53.41 -4.69 -18.00
N LEU A 270 -54.20 -3.69 -18.40
CA LEU A 270 -55.63 -3.85 -18.67
C LEU A 270 -55.87 -4.77 -19.88
N ALA A 271 -55.09 -4.67 -20.94
CA ALA A 271 -55.22 -5.52 -22.13
C ALA A 271 -54.88 -6.99 -21.81
N LEU A 272 -53.81 -7.25 -21.05
CA LEU A 272 -53.49 -8.61 -20.58
C LEU A 272 -54.60 -9.14 -19.66
N GLY A 273 -55.03 -8.33 -18.68
CA GLY A 273 -56.11 -8.70 -17.76
C GLY A 273 -57.42 -8.98 -18.51
N ALA A 274 -57.77 -8.15 -19.48
CA ALA A 274 -58.96 -8.32 -20.32
C ALA A 274 -58.84 -9.53 -21.24
N ALA A 275 -57.68 -9.81 -21.84
CA ALA A 275 -57.45 -11.00 -22.66
C ALA A 275 -57.61 -12.29 -21.83
N MET A 276 -57.10 -12.28 -20.59
CA MET A 276 -57.30 -13.40 -19.65
C MET A 276 -58.77 -13.53 -19.22
N ALA A 277 -59.43 -12.41 -18.93
CA ALA A 277 -60.83 -12.39 -18.54
C ALA A 277 -61.77 -12.85 -19.65
N TRP A 278 -61.58 -12.34 -20.85
CA TRP A 278 -62.32 -12.71 -22.06
C TRP A 278 -62.23 -14.21 -22.32
N ARG A 279 -61.06 -14.81 -22.11
CA ARG A 279 -60.87 -16.23 -22.34
C ARG A 279 -61.50 -17.10 -21.26
N LEU A 280 -61.43 -16.71 -19.98
CA LEU A 280 -62.15 -17.43 -18.92
C LEU A 280 -63.66 -17.48 -19.22
N VAL A 281 -64.23 -16.40 -19.74
CA VAL A 281 -65.65 -16.34 -20.14
C VAL A 281 -65.98 -17.27 -21.31
N LEU A 282 -65.05 -17.46 -22.27
CA LEU A 282 -65.23 -18.36 -23.41
C LEU A 282 -65.09 -19.86 -23.04
N ASP A 283 -64.15 -20.19 -22.15
CA ASP A 283 -63.84 -21.56 -21.75
C ASP A 283 -64.70 -22.05 -20.56
N GLY A 284 -65.47 -21.16 -19.93
CA GLY A 284 -66.33 -21.48 -18.79
C GLY A 284 -67.61 -22.23 -19.18
N PRO A 285 -68.09 -23.19 -18.36
CA PRO A 285 -69.38 -23.82 -18.57
C PRO A 285 -70.49 -22.76 -18.58
N SER A 286 -71.43 -22.87 -19.52
CA SER A 286 -72.44 -21.84 -19.80
C SER A 286 -73.29 -21.45 -18.59
N ASP A 287 -73.45 -22.35 -17.62
CA ASP A 287 -74.20 -22.15 -16.36
C ASP A 287 -73.45 -21.36 -15.28
N GLN A 288 -72.15 -21.08 -15.42
CA GLN A 288 -71.34 -20.42 -14.36
C GLN A 288 -70.58 -19.19 -14.85
N ARG A 289 -70.99 -18.59 -15.97
CA ARG A 289 -70.33 -17.42 -16.60
C ARG A 289 -70.05 -16.27 -15.63
N LEU A 290 -70.93 -16.02 -14.65
CA LEU A 290 -70.74 -14.98 -13.65
C LEU A 290 -69.59 -15.31 -12.68
N LEU A 291 -69.50 -16.55 -12.19
CA LEU A 291 -68.42 -17.01 -11.31
C LEU A 291 -67.08 -17.00 -12.05
N THR A 292 -67.08 -17.44 -13.32
CA THR A 292 -65.90 -17.45 -14.17
C THR A 292 -65.41 -16.03 -14.45
N GLY A 293 -66.33 -15.08 -14.71
CA GLY A 293 -65.99 -13.66 -14.86
C GLY A 293 -65.37 -13.05 -13.60
N VAL A 294 -65.92 -13.35 -12.42
CA VAL A 294 -65.39 -12.86 -11.12
C VAL A 294 -63.98 -13.40 -10.85
N MET A 295 -63.74 -14.69 -11.10
CA MET A 295 -62.40 -15.29 -10.95
C MET A 295 -61.38 -14.67 -11.89
N ALA A 296 -61.77 -14.41 -13.13
CA ALA A 296 -60.87 -13.81 -14.10
C ALA A 296 -60.51 -12.35 -13.74
N ALA A 297 -61.48 -11.58 -13.24
CA ALA A 297 -61.23 -10.24 -12.72
C ALA A 297 -60.27 -10.26 -11.52
N LEU A 298 -60.42 -11.25 -10.61
CA LEU A 298 -59.54 -11.41 -9.45
C LEU A 298 -58.11 -11.77 -9.87
N PHE A 299 -57.93 -12.66 -10.85
CA PHE A 299 -56.60 -12.98 -11.39
C PHE A 299 -55.95 -11.78 -12.08
N ALA A 300 -56.70 -11.05 -12.91
CA ALA A 300 -56.21 -9.82 -13.53
C ALA A 300 -55.77 -8.79 -12.49
N LEU A 301 -56.54 -8.66 -11.40
CA LEU A 301 -56.20 -7.78 -10.28
C LEU A 301 -54.93 -8.22 -9.56
N VAL A 302 -54.74 -9.52 -9.32
CA VAL A 302 -53.52 -10.07 -8.69
C VAL A 302 -52.30 -9.82 -9.57
N ILE A 303 -52.37 -10.16 -10.87
CA ILE A 303 -51.27 -9.93 -11.83
C ILE A 303 -50.95 -8.43 -11.92
N GLY A 304 -51.97 -7.58 -12.02
CA GLY A 304 -51.83 -6.13 -12.02
C GLY A 304 -51.19 -5.60 -10.73
N ALA A 305 -51.58 -6.14 -9.57
CA ALA A 305 -50.98 -5.79 -8.29
C ALA A 305 -49.51 -6.23 -8.21
N VAL A 306 -49.14 -7.42 -8.67
CA VAL A 306 -47.75 -7.92 -8.73
C VAL A 306 -46.90 -7.05 -9.65
N ALA A 307 -47.42 -6.70 -10.83
CA ALA A 307 -46.77 -5.81 -11.79
C ALA A 307 -46.55 -4.41 -11.19
N TYR A 308 -47.57 -3.84 -10.55
CA TYR A 308 -47.49 -2.54 -9.88
C TYR A 308 -46.55 -2.56 -8.67
N LEU A 309 -46.56 -3.61 -7.87
CA LEU A 309 -45.65 -3.77 -6.75
C LEU A 309 -44.20 -3.93 -7.23
N SER A 310 -43.97 -4.65 -8.33
CA SER A 310 -42.65 -4.75 -8.97
C SER A 310 -42.16 -3.40 -9.47
N TYR A 311 -43.06 -2.63 -10.10
CA TYR A 311 -42.82 -1.25 -10.51
C TYR A 311 -42.46 -0.35 -9.30
N GLN A 312 -43.31 -0.33 -8.27
CA GLN A 312 -43.12 0.49 -7.07
C GLN A 312 -41.86 0.10 -6.29
N SER A 313 -41.50 -1.18 -6.32
CA SER A 313 -40.30 -1.66 -5.65
C SER A 313 -39.01 -1.11 -6.22
N GLU A 314 -38.98 -0.83 -7.52
CA GLU A 314 -37.83 -0.17 -8.12
C GLU A 314 -38.00 1.34 -8.00
N PHE A 315 -39.18 1.91 -8.29
CA PHE A 315 -39.39 3.35 -8.21
C PHE A 315 -39.11 3.94 -6.82
N ALA A 316 -39.53 3.26 -5.75
CA ALA A 316 -39.32 3.72 -4.38
C ALA A 316 -37.92 3.37 -3.83
N ASP A 317 -37.11 2.59 -4.55
CA ASP A 317 -35.77 2.20 -4.12
C ASP A 317 -34.71 3.23 -4.50
N GLY A 318 -34.62 4.26 -3.67
CA GLY A 318 -33.65 5.34 -3.84
C GLY A 318 -33.90 6.24 -5.05
N SER A 319 -32.89 7.05 -5.31
CA SER A 319 -32.78 8.03 -6.40
C SER A 319 -31.67 7.62 -7.39
N THR A 320 -31.58 8.33 -8.51
CA THR A 320 -30.47 8.19 -9.46
C THR A 320 -29.11 8.54 -8.82
N THR A 321 -29.07 9.53 -7.93
CA THR A 321 -27.85 9.92 -7.19
C THR A 321 -27.37 8.80 -6.26
N THR A 322 -28.30 8.13 -5.57
CA THR A 322 -27.94 6.99 -4.70
C THR A 322 -27.47 5.77 -5.50
N GLU A 323 -27.97 5.56 -6.72
CA GLU A 323 -27.49 4.53 -7.63
C GLU A 323 -26.07 4.87 -8.14
N ALA A 324 -25.80 6.14 -8.44
CA ALA A 324 -24.46 6.61 -8.79
C ALA A 324 -23.43 6.35 -7.67
N ILE A 325 -23.83 6.60 -6.41
CA ILE A 325 -23.02 6.25 -5.24
C ILE A 325 -22.78 4.74 -5.16
N ASP A 326 -23.83 3.91 -5.32
CA ASP A 326 -23.71 2.45 -5.23
C ASP A 326 -22.79 1.84 -6.29
N VAL A 327 -22.73 2.43 -7.49
CA VAL A 327 -21.82 1.99 -8.56
C VAL A 327 -20.37 2.32 -8.22
N LEU A 328 -20.11 3.50 -7.65
CA LEU A 328 -18.77 4.02 -7.46
C LEU A 328 -18.14 3.60 -6.12
N ALA A 329 -18.95 3.50 -5.07
CA ALA A 329 -18.54 3.14 -3.71
C ALA A 329 -17.72 1.84 -3.62
N PRO A 330 -18.11 0.69 -4.21
CA PRO A 330 -17.31 -0.53 -4.10
C PRO A 330 -15.97 -0.42 -4.84
N GLN A 331 -15.92 0.32 -5.94
CA GLN A 331 -14.68 0.53 -6.71
C GLN A 331 -13.69 1.40 -5.92
N LEU A 332 -14.18 2.48 -5.29
CA LEU A 332 -13.38 3.36 -4.45
C LEU A 332 -12.92 2.65 -3.17
N HIS A 333 -13.81 1.91 -2.50
CA HIS A 333 -13.48 1.20 -1.27
C HIS A 333 -12.40 0.13 -1.47
N GLY A 334 -12.48 -0.62 -2.57
CA GLY A 334 -11.43 -1.58 -2.94
C GLY A 334 -10.08 -0.91 -3.21
N THR A 335 -10.09 0.26 -3.82
CA THR A 335 -8.88 1.05 -4.08
C THR A 335 -8.28 1.58 -2.78
N HIS A 336 -9.09 2.20 -1.93
CA HIS A 336 -8.66 2.76 -0.65
C HIS A 336 -7.96 1.70 0.22
N ARG A 337 -8.57 0.51 0.35
CA ARG A 337 -7.95 -0.61 1.08
C ARG A 337 -6.61 -1.05 0.50
N THR A 338 -6.50 -1.05 -0.83
CA THR A 338 -5.27 -1.42 -1.52
C THR A 338 -4.19 -0.36 -1.30
N GLU A 339 -4.56 0.92 -1.38
CA GLU A 339 -3.68 2.07 -1.15
C GLU A 339 -3.17 2.10 0.30
N GLU A 340 -4.05 1.90 1.28
CA GLU A 340 -3.69 1.77 2.69
C GLU A 340 -2.71 0.61 2.93
N ALA A 341 -2.98 -0.56 2.35
CA ALA A 341 -2.12 -1.74 2.48
C ALA A 341 -0.73 -1.50 1.87
N LEU A 342 -0.66 -0.87 0.70
CA LEU A 342 0.61 -0.54 0.03
C LEU A 342 1.39 0.53 0.82
N ARG A 343 0.72 1.57 1.33
CA ARG A 343 1.34 2.58 2.20
C ARG A 343 1.90 1.96 3.47
N ALA A 344 1.13 1.13 4.15
CA ALA A 344 1.57 0.43 5.35
C ALA A 344 2.78 -0.47 5.07
N LYS A 345 2.76 -1.21 3.94
CA LYS A 345 3.89 -2.05 3.54
C LYS A 345 5.15 -1.22 3.25
N ARG A 346 5.02 -0.12 2.49
CA ARG A 346 6.13 0.79 2.20
C ARG A 346 6.74 1.35 3.48
N GLU A 347 5.91 1.78 4.42
CA GLU A 347 6.37 2.31 5.70
C GLU A 347 7.14 1.26 6.51
N ILE A 348 6.65 0.02 6.57
CA ILE A 348 7.35 -1.08 7.25
C ILE A 348 8.75 -1.29 6.65
N LEU A 349 8.87 -1.31 5.32
CA LEU A 349 10.15 -1.49 4.62
C LEU A 349 11.12 -0.34 4.93
N LEU A 350 10.65 0.92 4.90
CA LEU A 350 11.47 2.08 5.23
C LEU A 350 11.95 2.06 6.69
N ARG A 351 11.08 1.69 7.64
CA ARG A 351 11.47 1.51 9.04
C ARG A 351 12.47 0.36 9.24
N GLN A 352 12.40 -0.70 8.43
CA GLN A 352 13.39 -1.78 8.45
C GLN A 352 14.73 -1.31 7.89
N ALA A 353 14.73 -0.58 6.77
CA ALA A 353 15.93 -0.01 6.16
C ALA A 353 16.63 0.97 7.11
N ALA A 354 15.88 1.85 7.80
CA ALA A 354 16.42 2.78 8.79
C ALA A 354 17.10 2.04 9.96
N ARG A 355 16.46 0.97 10.47
CA ARG A 355 17.03 0.12 11.54
C ARG A 355 18.32 -0.56 11.11
N LEU A 356 18.37 -1.07 9.88
CA LEU A 356 19.57 -1.67 9.31
C LEU A 356 20.68 -0.65 9.09
N THR A 357 20.36 0.57 8.64
CA THR A 357 21.31 1.66 8.47
C THR A 357 21.93 2.08 9.81
N ALA A 358 21.13 2.18 10.88
CA ALA A 358 21.62 2.44 12.23
C ALA A 358 22.48 1.28 12.79
N ARG A 359 22.20 0.04 12.39
CA ARG A 359 23.03 -1.12 12.72
C ARG A 359 24.37 -1.08 11.97
N LEU A 360 24.33 -0.81 10.66
CA LEU A 360 25.50 -0.64 9.80
C LEU A 360 26.45 0.43 10.36
N ALA A 361 25.90 1.57 10.79
CA ALA A 361 26.69 2.63 11.42
C ALA A 361 27.46 2.16 12.67
N ARG A 362 26.81 1.36 13.52
CA ARG A 362 27.43 0.78 14.71
C ARG A 362 28.49 -0.26 14.35
N ASP A 363 28.21 -1.10 13.35
CA ASP A 363 29.17 -2.10 12.88
C ASP A 363 30.41 -1.43 12.27
N CYS A 364 30.26 -0.39 11.44
CA CYS A 364 31.38 0.39 10.90
C CYS A 364 32.20 1.06 12.02
N ALA A 365 31.55 1.65 13.02
CA ALA A 365 32.24 2.27 14.16
C ALA A 365 33.02 1.22 14.98
N ARG A 366 32.45 0.03 15.19
CA ARG A 366 33.13 -1.08 15.85
C ARG A 366 34.35 -1.55 15.05
N LEU A 367 34.23 -1.70 13.74
CA LEU A 367 35.35 -2.11 12.87
C LEU A 367 36.48 -1.09 12.90
N ARG A 368 36.17 0.20 12.86
CA ARG A 368 37.14 1.30 12.99
C ARG A 368 37.90 1.20 14.32
N ALA A 369 37.18 1.12 15.45
CA ALA A 369 37.81 1.01 16.77
C ALA A 369 38.66 -0.25 16.95
N GLU A 370 38.21 -1.40 16.42
CA GLU A 370 38.95 -2.66 16.45
C GLU A 370 40.21 -2.61 15.59
N ALA A 371 40.15 -1.99 14.41
CA ALA A 371 41.29 -1.81 13.53
C ALA A 371 42.35 -0.90 14.16
N GLU A 372 41.94 0.21 14.75
CA GLU A 372 42.82 1.10 15.51
C GLU A 372 43.47 0.36 16.67
N ARG A 373 42.69 -0.40 17.46
CA ARG A 373 43.21 -1.21 18.57
C ARG A 373 44.26 -2.21 18.09
N ARG A 374 44.01 -2.91 16.97
CA ARG A 374 44.96 -3.87 16.40
C ARG A 374 46.29 -3.25 16.01
N VAL A 375 46.32 -1.99 15.57
CA VAL A 375 47.58 -1.29 15.30
C VAL A 375 48.25 -0.86 16.60
N VAL A 376 47.51 -0.20 17.49
CA VAL A 376 48.01 0.37 18.76
C VAL A 376 48.52 -0.71 19.72
N GLU A 377 47.91 -1.89 19.74
CA GLU A 377 48.32 -3.01 20.59
C GLU A 377 49.34 -3.94 19.92
N SER A 378 49.67 -3.71 18.65
CA SER A 378 50.57 -4.55 17.86
C SER A 378 51.98 -4.62 18.46
N THR A 379 52.67 -5.72 18.21
CA THR A 379 54.08 -5.86 18.60
C THR A 379 54.98 -4.81 17.92
N GLU A 380 54.60 -4.37 16.72
CA GLU A 380 55.27 -3.33 15.96
C GLU A 380 55.18 -1.97 16.65
N ASP A 381 53.98 -1.58 17.10
CA ASP A 381 53.76 -0.32 17.80
C ASP A 381 54.45 -0.31 19.18
N ARG A 382 54.40 -1.43 19.91
CA ARG A 382 55.15 -1.60 21.17
C ARG A 382 56.66 -1.46 20.97
N ALA A 383 57.19 -2.02 19.89
CA ALA A 383 58.61 -1.90 19.55
C ALA A 383 59.00 -0.44 19.23
N VAL A 384 58.14 0.31 18.54
CA VAL A 384 58.34 1.76 18.30
C VAL A 384 58.29 2.54 19.61
N ARG A 385 57.28 2.33 20.47
CA ARG A 385 57.19 3.03 21.78
C ARG A 385 58.41 2.80 22.64
N TYR A 386 58.89 1.55 22.69
CA TYR A 386 60.12 1.21 23.40
C TYR A 386 61.36 1.88 22.79
N ALA A 387 61.52 1.83 21.46
CA ALA A 387 62.65 2.49 20.82
C ALA A 387 62.66 4.00 21.10
N ARG A 388 61.49 4.64 21.03
CA ARG A 388 61.31 6.06 21.36
C ARG A 388 61.56 6.37 22.82
N SER A 389 61.14 5.52 23.76
CA SER A 389 61.44 5.72 25.18
C SER A 389 62.93 5.73 25.48
N VAL A 390 63.72 4.96 24.72
CA VAL A 390 65.19 4.87 24.87
C VAL A 390 65.91 6.07 24.24
N HIS A 391 65.53 6.51 23.04
CA HIS A 391 66.29 7.53 22.31
C HIS A 391 65.74 8.97 22.39
N GLN A 392 64.45 9.13 22.68
CA GLN A 392 63.75 10.44 22.78
C GLN A 392 63.31 10.77 24.21
N HIS A 393 63.48 9.84 25.15
CA HIS A 393 63.13 10.02 26.57
C HIS A 393 61.65 10.39 26.82
N CYS A 394 60.77 10.17 25.85
CA CYS A 394 59.34 10.47 25.93
C CYS A 394 58.54 9.46 26.80
N GLY A 395 59.21 8.46 27.39
CA GLY A 395 58.57 7.42 28.20
C GLY A 395 57.80 6.41 27.35
N TYR A 396 57.70 5.17 27.84
CA TYR A 396 57.04 4.07 27.13
C TYR A 396 55.53 4.31 26.88
N GLY A 397 54.90 5.11 27.74
CA GLY A 397 53.49 5.48 27.64
C GLY A 397 53.19 6.68 26.73
N SER A 398 54.19 7.27 26.06
CA SER A 398 53.93 8.41 25.16
C SER A 398 53.00 8.00 24.01
N ALA A 399 52.02 8.86 23.73
CA ALA A 399 51.12 8.67 22.61
C ALA A 399 51.90 8.81 21.29
N LEU A 400 51.84 7.78 20.45
CA LEU A 400 52.29 7.87 19.07
C LEU A 400 51.20 8.54 18.23
N PRO A 401 51.55 9.21 17.10
CA PRO A 401 50.58 9.68 16.13
C PRO A 401 49.53 8.61 15.77
N GLY A 402 48.30 9.01 15.43
CA GLY A 402 47.22 8.08 15.09
C GLY A 402 47.56 7.16 13.91
N PRO A 403 46.98 5.95 13.85
CA PRO A 403 47.24 5.00 12.77
C PRO A 403 46.68 5.52 11.43
N ARG A 404 47.41 5.29 10.34
CA ARG A 404 47.01 5.69 8.98
C ARG A 404 46.24 4.56 8.30
N LEU A 405 44.98 4.36 8.70
CA LEU A 405 44.13 3.30 8.18
C LEU A 405 43.32 3.75 6.95
N SER A 406 43.18 2.86 5.97
CA SER A 406 42.37 3.09 4.77
C SER A 406 40.90 2.76 5.04
N LEU A 407 40.19 3.64 5.75
CA LEU A 407 38.79 3.42 6.16
C LEU A 407 37.73 4.04 5.23
N GLY A 408 38.16 4.63 4.10
CA GLY A 408 37.27 5.35 3.18
C GLY A 408 36.12 4.49 2.63
N ASP A 409 36.34 3.19 2.46
CA ASP A 409 35.31 2.25 1.97
C ASP A 409 34.14 2.13 2.96
N LEU A 410 34.42 2.15 4.27
CA LEU A 410 33.38 2.11 5.30
C LEU A 410 32.55 3.39 5.33
N ASP A 411 33.21 4.53 5.15
CA ASP A 411 32.56 5.84 5.13
C ASP A 411 31.72 6.00 3.84
N LEU A 412 32.21 5.51 2.70
CA LEU A 412 31.47 5.45 1.45
C LEU A 412 30.22 4.56 1.57
N ALA A 413 30.35 3.36 2.13
CA ALA A 413 29.23 2.45 2.35
C ALA A 413 28.15 3.08 3.25
N LEU A 414 28.56 3.77 4.31
CA LEU A 414 27.66 4.49 5.20
C LEU A 414 26.98 5.68 4.49
N ALA A 415 27.74 6.46 3.73
CA ALA A 415 27.22 7.59 2.97
C ALA A 415 26.20 7.14 1.92
N GLN A 416 26.48 6.04 1.21
CA GLN A 416 25.53 5.44 0.27
C GLN A 416 24.24 5.00 0.97
N ALA A 417 24.32 4.28 2.09
CA ALA A 417 23.14 3.86 2.85
C ALA A 417 22.31 5.05 3.36
N ARG A 418 22.96 6.12 3.83
CA ARG A 418 22.30 7.36 4.26
C ARG A 418 21.64 8.09 3.10
N SER A 419 22.31 8.20 1.96
CA SER A 419 21.75 8.88 0.77
C SER A 419 20.42 8.29 0.31
N TRP A 420 20.24 6.96 0.44
CA TRP A 420 18.97 6.31 0.13
C TRP A 420 17.86 6.62 1.14
N THR A 421 18.24 6.85 2.40
CA THR A 421 17.30 7.28 3.43
C THR A 421 16.85 8.72 3.18
N ASP A 422 17.80 9.61 2.86
CA ASP A 422 17.54 11.04 2.66
C ASP A 422 16.72 11.30 1.38
N THR A 423 16.99 10.53 0.31
CA THR A 423 16.23 10.63 -0.96
C THR A 423 14.75 10.29 -0.78
N GLU A 424 14.43 9.37 0.14
CA GLU A 424 13.03 8.99 0.46
C GLU A 424 12.39 9.93 1.50
N ALA A 425 13.19 10.67 2.27
CA ALA A 425 12.72 11.64 3.27
C ALA A 425 12.26 12.97 2.66
N VAL A 426 12.48 13.19 1.36
CA VAL A 426 11.84 14.27 0.60
C VAL A 426 10.49 13.76 0.09
N PRO A 427 9.36 14.07 0.77
CA PRO A 427 8.07 13.72 0.23
C PRO A 427 7.79 14.51 -1.04
N ALA A 428 7.23 13.79 -2.01
CA ALA A 428 6.38 14.22 -3.10
C ALA A 428 5.52 15.47 -2.81
N VAL A 429 6.13 16.66 -2.86
CA VAL A 429 5.45 17.97 -2.90
C VAL A 429 6.07 18.78 -4.03
N ALA A 430 5.72 18.41 -5.26
CA ALA A 430 5.83 19.28 -6.44
C ALA A 430 4.98 18.74 -7.62
N VAL A 431 3.81 18.14 -7.33
CA VAL A 431 2.80 17.84 -8.37
C VAL A 431 1.49 18.51 -7.97
N GLY A 432 1.57 19.82 -7.79
CA GLY A 432 0.47 20.68 -7.44
C GLY A 432 0.92 22.12 -7.57
N GLY A 433 1.10 22.60 -8.81
CA GLY A 433 1.45 24.00 -8.99
C GLY A 433 2.04 24.45 -10.32
N GLU A 434 1.78 23.81 -11.46
CA GLU A 434 2.00 24.44 -12.77
C GLU A 434 0.83 24.13 -13.71
N GLY A 435 -0.25 24.89 -13.49
CA GLY A 435 -1.37 25.07 -14.41
C GLY A 435 -1.64 26.56 -14.57
N GLN A 436 -0.58 27.35 -14.73
CA GLN A 436 -0.62 28.75 -15.15
C GLN A 436 0.33 28.87 -16.33
N GLY A 437 -0.24 28.78 -17.53
CA GLY A 437 0.39 28.99 -18.84
C GLY A 437 -0.76 29.09 -19.84
N GLU A 438 -1.20 30.32 -20.11
CA GLU A 438 -0.84 31.04 -21.34
C GLU A 438 -1.44 30.42 -22.61
N GLN A 439 -2.63 30.91 -22.95
CA GLN A 439 -3.04 31.32 -24.30
C GLN A 439 -3.68 32.71 -24.04
N GLY A 440 -3.09 33.85 -24.44
CA GLY A 440 -2.81 34.22 -25.83
C GLY A 440 -4.16 34.28 -26.58
N ASP A 441 -4.63 35.35 -27.19
CA ASP A 441 -4.17 36.70 -27.52
C ASP A 441 -5.43 37.38 -28.12
N GLU A 442 -5.35 38.68 -28.44
CA GLU A 442 -6.30 39.47 -29.25
C GLU A 442 -7.50 40.13 -28.53
N GLY A 443 -7.47 41.47 -28.47
CA GLY A 443 -8.72 42.24 -28.44
C GLY A 443 -8.69 43.68 -27.91
N LEU A 444 -8.20 44.60 -28.76
CA LEU A 444 -8.56 46.03 -28.80
C LEU A 444 -8.05 46.98 -27.69
N ALA A 445 -7.07 47.79 -28.11
CA ALA A 445 -7.00 49.20 -27.76
C ALA A 445 -8.20 49.96 -28.36
N VAL A 446 -8.89 50.77 -27.54
CA VAL A 446 -9.53 52.01 -27.99
C VAL A 446 -9.30 53.08 -26.93
N VAL A 447 -8.64 54.13 -27.39
CA VAL A 447 -8.47 55.46 -26.79
C VAL A 447 -9.83 56.14 -26.63
N ALA A 448 -10.12 56.62 -25.42
CA ALA A 448 -10.67 57.96 -25.14
C ALA A 448 -10.55 58.23 -23.63
#